data_AF-A0A257W8G1-F1
#
_entry.id   AF-A0A257W8G1-F1
#
_cell.length_a   1.000
_cell.length_b   1.000
_cell.length_c   1.000
_cell.angle_alpha   90.00
_cell.angle_beta   90.00
_cell.angle_gamma   90.00
#
_symmetry.space_group_name_H-M   'P 1'
#
loop_
_entity.id
_entity.type
_entity.pdbx_description
1 polymer ?
#
loop_
_entity_poly.entity_id
_entity_poly.type
_entity_poly.pdbx_seq_one_letter_code
_entity_poly.pdbx_strand_id
1 'polypeptide(L)'
;DVYSRFTVLAGLHPELGAKGRVEFTVSGDGKVLTTVILNGTDPAKLLECDVTGVAELQLALTSRGVDSKSNYAIWAEPTLMKP
;
A
#
# COMPACT_ATOMS: atom_id res chain seq x y z
N ASP A 1 0.38 21.77 -9.63
CA ASP A 1 0.71 20.34 -9.45
C ASP A 1 2.21 20.13 -9.46
N VAL A 2 2.79 19.88 -8.28
CA VAL A 2 4.24 19.64 -8.13
C VAL A 2 4.57 18.16 -8.43
N TYR A 3 3.64 17.26 -8.14
CA TYR A 3 3.76 15.83 -8.39
C TYR A 3 2.54 15.35 -9.19
N SER A 4 2.75 14.34 -10.04
CA SER A 4 1.71 13.71 -10.86
C SER A 4 1.56 12.23 -10.57
N ARG A 5 2.57 11.58 -9.98
CA ARG A 5 2.55 10.13 -9.75
C ARG A 5 3.14 9.74 -8.40
N PHE A 6 2.49 8.78 -7.76
CA PHE A 6 2.98 8.11 -6.56
C PHE A 6 3.18 6.61 -6.84
N THR A 7 4.30 6.07 -6.38
CA THR A 7 4.58 4.62 -6.41
C THR A 7 5.04 4.13 -5.05
N VAL A 8 4.67 2.90 -4.69
CA VAL A 8 5.11 2.24 -3.46
C VAL A 8 5.05 0.72 -3.60
N LEU A 9 5.99 0.00 -3.02
CA LEU A 9 5.92 -1.46 -2.89
C LEU A 9 5.10 -1.82 -1.64
N ALA A 10 4.03 -2.58 -1.83
CA ALA A 10 3.21 -3.16 -0.77
C ALA A 10 3.56 -4.63 -0.58
N GLY A 11 3.80 -5.08 0.64
CA GLY A 11 4.09 -6.49 0.92
C GLY A 11 4.06 -6.83 2.40
N LEU A 12 4.14 -8.11 2.72
CA LEU A 12 4.32 -8.57 4.10
C LEU A 12 5.76 -9.06 4.29
N HIS A 13 6.28 -8.94 5.51
CA HIS A 13 7.57 -9.51 5.86
C HIS A 13 7.54 -11.04 5.60
N PRO A 14 8.52 -11.62 4.88
CA PRO A 14 8.43 -13.00 4.39
C PRO A 14 8.36 -14.05 5.52
N GLU A 15 8.99 -13.78 6.67
CA GLU A 15 8.95 -14.69 7.82
C GLU A 15 7.83 -14.35 8.80
N LEU A 16 7.89 -13.17 9.43
CA LEU A 16 6.92 -12.73 10.44
C LEU A 16 5.51 -12.55 9.89
N GLY A 17 5.40 -12.18 8.61
CA GLY A 17 4.16 -11.91 7.92
C GLY A 17 3.56 -13.11 7.18
N ALA A 18 4.20 -14.28 7.18
CA ALA A 18 3.87 -15.41 6.31
C ALA A 18 2.42 -15.90 6.41
N LYS A 19 1.77 -15.72 7.58
CA LYS A 19 0.37 -16.10 7.84
C LYS A 19 -0.61 -14.93 7.74
N GLY A 20 -0.12 -13.73 7.47
CA GLY A 20 -0.92 -12.52 7.38
C GLY A 20 -1.73 -12.45 6.09
N ARG A 21 -2.78 -11.63 6.14
CA ARG A 21 -3.57 -11.25 4.97
C ARG A 21 -4.07 -9.83 5.17
N VAL A 22 -3.59 -8.93 4.32
CA VAL A 22 -3.73 -7.48 4.52
C VAL A 22 -4.19 -6.83 3.23
N GLU A 23 -5.17 -5.94 3.35
CA GLU A 23 -5.51 -4.99 2.30
C GLU A 23 -4.69 -3.71 2.47
N PHE A 24 -4.04 -3.30 1.40
CA PHE A 24 -3.24 -2.10 1.26
C PHE A 24 -4.04 -1.11 0.41
N THR A 25 -4.41 0.03 0.99
CA THR A 25 -5.20 1.07 0.30
C THR A 25 -4.44 2.38 0.29
N VAL A 26 -4.33 3.00 -0.88
CA VAL A 26 -3.86 4.38 -1.04
C VAL A 26 -5.05 5.25 -1.40
N SER A 27 -5.27 6.31 -0.64
CA SER A 27 -6.29 7.32 -0.90
C SER A 27 -5.68 8.70 -1.08
N GLY A 28 -6.27 9.52 -1.94
CA GLY A 28 -5.98 10.93 -2.13
C GLY A 28 -7.19 11.78 -1.78
N ASP A 29 -7.05 12.71 -0.85
CA ASP A 29 -8.12 13.60 -0.39
C ASP A 29 -9.43 12.84 -0.04
N GLY A 30 -9.27 11.70 0.65
CA GLY A 30 -10.37 10.83 1.08
C GLY A 30 -10.94 9.89 -0.01
N LYS A 31 -10.43 9.94 -1.25
CA LYS A 31 -10.85 9.03 -2.33
C LYS A 31 -9.81 7.94 -2.57
N VAL A 32 -10.25 6.69 -2.67
CA VAL A 32 -9.36 5.57 -3.01
C VAL A 32 -8.78 5.76 -4.41
N LEU A 33 -7.44 5.71 -4.51
CA LEU A 33 -6.70 5.78 -5.75
C LEU A 33 -6.28 4.39 -6.23
N THR A 34 -5.83 3.53 -5.31
CA THR A 34 -5.48 2.15 -5.60
C THR A 34 -5.59 1.27 -4.36
N THR A 35 -5.85 -0.02 -4.55
CA THR A 35 -5.94 -1.02 -3.48
C THR A 35 -5.43 -2.40 -3.95
N VAL A 36 -4.87 -3.17 -3.03
CA VAL A 36 -4.54 -4.58 -3.23
C VAL A 36 -4.69 -5.38 -1.94
N ILE A 37 -5.15 -6.63 -2.04
CA ILE A 37 -5.11 -7.58 -0.93
C ILE A 37 -3.94 -8.54 -1.18
N LEU A 38 -3.04 -8.66 -0.20
CA LEU A 38 -1.89 -9.56 -0.25
C LEU A 38 -1.94 -10.56 0.92
N ASN A 39 -1.54 -11.79 0.63
CA ASN A 39 -1.24 -12.83 1.62
C ASN A 39 0.26 -12.79 1.95
N GLY A 40 0.64 -13.35 3.10
CA GLY A 40 2.03 -13.41 3.55
C GLY A 40 3.00 -14.11 2.61
N THR A 41 2.50 -14.99 1.74
CA THR A 41 3.29 -15.72 0.73
C THR A 41 3.39 -15.01 -0.61
N ASP A 42 2.65 -13.91 -0.81
CA ASP A 42 2.65 -13.18 -2.07
C ASP A 42 3.94 -12.34 -2.17
N PRO A 43 4.56 -12.23 -3.36
CA PRO A 43 5.63 -11.28 -3.56
C PRO A 43 5.13 -9.84 -3.36
N ALA A 44 6.04 -8.93 -3.00
CA ALA A 44 5.71 -7.52 -2.90
C ALA A 44 5.14 -7.00 -4.24
N LYS A 45 4.10 -6.17 -4.16
CA LYS A 45 3.38 -5.61 -5.29
C LYS A 45 3.68 -4.12 -5.40
N LEU A 46 4.14 -3.69 -6.57
CA LEU A 46 4.21 -2.27 -6.89
C LEU A 46 2.80 -1.73 -7.08
N LEU A 47 2.43 -0.73 -6.28
CA LEU A 47 1.26 0.11 -6.48
C LEU A 47 1.69 1.42 -7.11
N GLU A 48 0.87 1.91 -8.04
CA GLU A 48 1.07 3.15 -8.77
C GLU A 48 -0.28 3.86 -8.89
N CYS A 49 -0.30 5.17 -8.65
CA CYS A 49 -1.50 6.00 -8.86
C CYS A 49 -1.15 7.43 -9.29
N ASP A 50 -2.08 8.03 -10.05
CA ASP A 50 -2.07 9.47 -10.35
C ASP A 50 -2.41 10.26 -9.07
N VAL A 51 -1.64 11.31 -8.82
CA VAL A 51 -1.79 12.21 -7.67
C VAL A 51 -1.85 13.68 -8.08
N THR A 52 -2.11 13.95 -9.36
CA THR A 52 -2.31 15.29 -9.88
C THR A 52 -3.46 15.97 -9.14
N GLY A 53 -3.20 17.14 -8.56
CA GLY A 53 -4.18 17.88 -7.77
C GLY A 53 -4.51 17.29 -6.40
N VAL A 54 -3.86 16.19 -5.97
CA VAL A 54 -4.05 15.60 -4.64
C VAL A 54 -3.23 16.37 -3.60
N ALA A 55 -3.87 16.78 -2.51
CA ALA A 55 -3.22 17.53 -1.43
C ALA A 55 -2.68 16.61 -0.32
N GLU A 56 -3.41 15.53 0.00
CA GLU A 56 -3.06 14.57 1.04
C GLU A 56 -3.16 13.13 0.52
N LEU A 57 -2.10 12.35 0.76
CA LEU A 57 -2.10 10.90 0.55
C LEU A 57 -2.23 10.18 1.90
N GLN A 58 -3.16 9.23 1.97
CA GLN A 58 -3.33 8.32 3.10
C GLN A 58 -3.02 6.90 2.65
N LEU A 59 -2.09 6.25 3.35
CA LEU A 59 -1.76 4.83 3.19
C LEU A 59 -2.36 4.07 4.37
N ALA A 60 -3.34 3.22 4.08
CA ALA A 60 -4.09 2.48 5.10
C ALA A 60 -3.92 0.97 4.94
N LEU A 61 -3.94 0.26 6.07
CA LEU A 61 -3.90 -1.20 6.14
C LEU A 61 -5.18 -1.71 6.80
N THR A 62 -5.83 -2.70 6.19
CA THR A 62 -6.97 -3.40 6.79
C THR A 62 -6.65 -4.88 6.93
N SER A 63 -6.80 -5.44 8.14
CA SER A 63 -6.67 -6.88 8.34
C SER A 63 -7.80 -7.62 7.62
N ARG A 64 -7.44 -8.57 6.76
CA ARG A 64 -8.38 -9.48 6.06
C ARG A 64 -8.15 -10.95 6.44
N GLY A 65 -7.18 -11.22 7.31
CA GLY A 65 -6.89 -12.53 7.90
C GLY A 65 -7.59 -12.75 9.23
N VAL A 66 -7.45 -13.97 9.76
CA VAL A 66 -8.08 -14.41 11.02
C VAL A 66 -7.42 -13.76 12.24
N ASP A 67 -6.11 -13.47 12.18
CA ASP A 67 -5.35 -12.86 13.27
C ASP A 67 -4.47 -11.70 12.74
N SER A 68 -4.56 -10.54 13.38
CA SER A 68 -3.75 -9.36 13.03
C SER A 68 -2.30 -9.46 13.49
N LYS A 69 -1.98 -10.36 14.44
CA LYS A 69 -0.60 -10.54 14.94
C LYS A 69 0.37 -11.04 13.87
N SER A 70 -0.13 -11.57 12.76
CA SER A 70 0.69 -12.01 11.62
C SER A 70 0.76 -10.97 10.50
N ASN A 71 0.19 -9.77 10.67
CA ASN A 71 0.16 -8.74 9.63
C ASN A 71 1.37 -7.80 9.73
N TYR A 72 2.58 -8.35 9.60
CA TYR A 72 3.82 -7.57 9.49
C TYR A 72 3.91 -6.93 8.10
N ALA A 73 3.01 -5.99 7.82
CA ALA A 73 2.87 -5.28 6.55
C ALA A 73 3.92 -4.17 6.39
N ILE A 74 4.36 -3.98 5.15
CA ILE A 74 5.44 -3.06 4.77
C ILE A 74 4.98 -2.23 3.57
N TRP A 75 5.22 -0.92 3.67
CA TRP A 75 5.25 0.01 2.55
C TRP A 75 6.72 0.35 2.27
N ALA A 76 7.29 -0.19 1.20
CA ALA A 76 8.69 0.03 0.84
C ALA A 76 8.83 1.01 -0.33
N GLU A 77 9.88 1.82 -0.28
CA GLU A 77 10.29 2.76 -1.34
C GLU A 77 9.19 3.73 -1.83
N PRO A 78 8.44 4.41 -0.94
CA PRO A 78 7.44 5.38 -1.37
C PRO A 78 8.11 6.53 -2.13
N THR A 79 7.66 6.78 -3.36
CA THR A 79 8.25 7.77 -4.27
C THR A 79 7.18 8.66 -4.89
N LEU A 80 7.38 9.97 -4.84
CA LEU A 80 6.60 10.97 -5.56
C LEU A 80 7.39 11.47 -6.77
N MET A 81 6.76 11.47 -7.94
CA MET A 81 7.36 11.90 -9.20
C MET A 81 6.71 13.18 -9.70
N LYS A 82 7.55 14.09 -10.19
CA LYS A 82 7.11 15.29 -10.91
C LYS A 82 6.57 14.89 -12.30
N PRO A 83 5.72 15.73 -12.93
CA PRO A 83 5.28 15.54 -14.30
C PRO A 83 6.43 15.38 -15.29
#